data_AF-A0A5P6VVP0-F1
#
_entry.id   AF-A0A5P6VVP0-F1
#
_cell.length_a   1.000
_cell.length_b   1.000
_cell.length_c   1.000
_cell.angle_alpha   90.00
_cell.angle_beta   90.00
_cell.angle_gamma   90.00
#
_symmetry.space_group_name_H-M   'P 1'
#
loop_
_entity.id
_entity.type
_entity.pdbx_description
1 polymer ?
#
loop_
_entity_poly.entity_id
_entity_poly.type
_entity_poly.pdbx_seq_one_letter_code
_entity_poly.pdbx_strand_id
1 'polypeptide(L)'
;MSSYGSEVVITKHAYSRLKERNGWNKKASDRMIPKVYVNGLRPEQIKGYLKNWVITKYEYSNERDEYVLFGDKLYIFNNKTMLTVLPTPARSYLYPAA
;
A
#
# COMPACT_ATOMS: atom_id res chain seq x y z
N MET A 1 23.25 12.87 13.77
CA MET A 1 22.87 11.61 13.09
C MET A 1 21.36 11.60 12.94
N SER A 2 20.82 11.71 11.73
CA SER A 2 19.45 11.27 11.46
C SER A 2 19.50 10.36 10.26
N SER A 3 19.19 9.09 10.53
CA SER A 3 19.34 7.92 9.68
C SER A 3 18.72 8.10 8.30
N TYR A 4 19.39 7.53 7.29
CA TYR A 4 18.88 7.33 5.94
C TYR A 4 17.42 6.87 6.02
N GLY A 5 16.50 7.75 5.63
CA GLY A 5 15.12 7.33 5.36
C GLY A 5 15.23 6.19 4.36
N SER A 6 14.63 5.04 4.70
CA SER A 6 14.61 3.85 3.83
C SER A 6 14.30 4.30 2.41
N GLU A 7 15.30 4.22 1.53
CA GLU A 7 15.20 4.71 0.16
C GLU A 7 14.21 3.81 -0.57
N VAL A 8 12.97 4.29 -0.71
CA VAL A 8 11.91 3.59 -1.42
C VAL A 8 11.85 4.17 -2.83
N VAL A 9 11.97 3.31 -3.83
CA VAL A 9 11.91 3.70 -5.24
C VAL A 9 10.45 3.73 -5.67
N ILE A 10 10.00 4.78 -6.34
CA ILE A 10 8.63 4.87 -6.86
C ILE A 10 8.66 4.73 -8.39
N THR A 11 7.97 3.74 -8.92
CA THR A 11 7.88 3.56 -10.38
C THR A 11 7.04 4.67 -11.05
N LYS A 12 7.27 4.91 -12.35
CA LYS A 12 6.44 5.85 -13.14
C LYS A 12 4.94 5.51 -13.05
N HIS A 13 4.61 4.21 -13.06
CA HIS A 13 3.23 3.75 -12.92
C HIS A 13 2.67 4.12 -11.54
N ALA A 14 3.41 3.85 -10.47
CA ALA A 14 2.99 4.19 -9.11
C ALA A 14 2.72 5.69 -8.93
N TYR A 15 3.50 6.58 -9.54
CA TYR A 15 3.21 8.02 -9.50
C TYR A 15 1.85 8.36 -10.11
N SER A 16 1.48 7.76 -11.24
CA SER A 16 0.15 7.97 -11.84
C SER A 16 -0.95 7.51 -10.90
N ARG A 17 -0.79 6.32 -10.32
CA ARG A 17 -1.78 5.74 -9.39
C ARG A 17 -1.91 6.55 -8.11
N LEU A 18 -0.82 7.08 -7.57
CA LEU A 18 -0.85 7.98 -6.42
C LEU A 18 -1.56 9.31 -6.73
N LYS A 19 -1.37 9.85 -7.92
CA LYS A 19 -2.12 11.04 -8.35
C LYS A 19 -3.61 10.74 -8.45
N GLU A 20 -3.98 9.63 -9.10
CA GLU A 20 -5.36 9.21 -9.29
C GLU A 20 -6.08 8.87 -7.98
N ARG A 21 -5.43 8.11 -7.08
CA ARG A 21 -6.07 7.49 -5.92
C ARG A 21 -5.84 8.25 -4.61
N ASN A 22 -4.75 9.01 -4.51
CA ASN A 22 -4.42 9.79 -3.33
C ASN A 22 -4.53 11.30 -3.58
N GLY A 23 -4.60 11.75 -4.83
CA GLY A 23 -4.46 13.16 -5.18
C GLY A 23 -3.03 13.69 -5.02
N TRP A 24 -2.03 12.81 -4.88
CA TRP A 24 -0.65 13.23 -4.60
C TRP A 24 0.11 13.54 -5.88
N ASN A 25 0.71 14.73 -5.93
CA ASN A 25 1.72 15.05 -6.93
C ASN A 25 3.07 14.39 -6.58
N LYS A 26 4.03 14.42 -7.51
CA LYS A 26 5.35 13.79 -7.35
C LYS A 26 6.03 14.14 -6.01
N LYS A 27 6.10 15.43 -5.66
CA LYS A 27 6.72 15.92 -4.42
C LYS A 27 6.01 15.38 -3.16
N ALA A 28 4.68 15.30 -3.18
CA ALA A 28 3.92 14.71 -2.09
C ALA A 28 4.19 13.20 -1.98
N SER A 29 4.24 12.48 -3.10
CA SER A 29 4.57 11.06 -3.15
C SER A 29 5.95 10.76 -2.57
N ASP A 30 6.98 11.50 -2.99
CA ASP A 30 8.37 11.32 -2.52
C ASP A 30 8.47 11.50 -1.00
N ARG A 31 7.67 12.41 -0.43
CA ARG A 31 7.62 12.66 1.01
C ARG A 31 6.80 11.61 1.78
N MET A 32 5.71 11.10 1.19
CA MET A 32 4.74 10.28 1.89
C MET A 32 5.05 8.79 1.81
N ILE A 33 5.58 8.30 0.68
CA ILE A 33 5.82 6.87 0.49
C ILE A 33 6.83 6.28 1.48
N PRO A 34 7.94 6.94 1.84
CA PRO A 34 8.80 6.45 2.92
C PRO A 34 8.06 6.31 4.25
N LYS A 35 7.15 7.25 4.57
CA LYS A 35 6.34 7.19 5.79
C LYS A 35 5.33 6.06 5.76
N VAL A 36 4.70 5.83 4.61
CA VAL A 36 3.77 4.71 4.40
C VAL A 36 4.52 3.39 4.58
N TYR A 37 5.69 3.23 3.96
CA TYR A 37 6.46 2.00 4.01
C TYR A 37 6.92 1.64 5.42
N VAL A 38 7.37 2.65 6.19
CA VAL A 38 7.86 2.47 7.57
C VAL A 38 6.72 2.29 8.58
N ASN A 39 5.65 3.08 8.49
CA ASN A 39 4.60 3.12 9.52
C ASN A 39 3.34 2.32 9.17
N GLY A 40 3.25 1.79 7.95
CA GLY A 40 2.09 1.01 7.50
C GLY A 40 2.13 -0.43 7.99
N LEU A 41 0.93 -1.01 8.11
CA LEU A 41 0.73 -2.35 8.63
C LEU A 41 1.03 -3.40 7.55
N ARG A 42 1.85 -4.38 7.92
CA ARG A 42 2.05 -5.62 7.14
C ARG A 42 0.90 -6.61 7.42
N PRO A 43 0.63 -7.59 6.54
CA PRO A 43 -0.56 -8.45 6.65
C PRO A 43 -0.68 -9.20 7.96
N GLU A 44 0.44 -9.61 8.54
CA GLU A 44 0.51 -10.25 9.85
C GLU A 44 0.01 -9.34 10.98
N GLN A 45 0.07 -8.02 10.80
CA GLN A 45 -0.39 -7.00 11.74
C GLN A 45 -1.85 -6.57 11.49
N ILE A 46 -2.40 -6.85 10.30
CA ILE A 46 -3.77 -6.47 9.94
C ILE A 46 -4.76 -7.39 10.67
N LYS A 47 -5.83 -6.79 11.23
CA LYS A 47 -6.88 -7.49 11.97
C LYS A 47 -8.26 -7.25 11.33
N GLY A 48 -9.21 -8.13 11.66
CA GLY A 48 -10.61 -7.98 11.24
C GLY A 48 -10.82 -8.18 9.73
N TYR A 49 -11.83 -7.50 9.19
CA TYR A 49 -12.33 -7.74 7.82
C TYR A 49 -11.31 -7.45 6.72
N LEU A 50 -10.39 -6.50 6.94
CA LEU A 50 -9.36 -6.16 5.96
C LEU A 50 -8.29 -7.26 5.84
N LYS A 51 -8.08 -8.08 6.88
CA LYS A 51 -7.09 -9.15 6.84
C LYS A 51 -7.42 -10.16 5.74
N ASN A 52 -8.66 -10.63 5.71
CA ASN A 52 -9.11 -11.60 4.71
C ASN A 52 -9.00 -11.03 3.30
N TRP A 53 -9.42 -9.77 3.11
CA TRP A 53 -9.28 -9.11 1.82
C TRP A 53 -7.83 -8.97 1.37
N VAL A 54 -6.91 -8.56 2.25
CA VAL A 54 -5.49 -8.48 1.91
C VAL A 54 -4.93 -9.86 1.57
N ILE A 55 -5.27 -10.91 2.33
CA ILE A 55 -4.86 -12.29 2.04
C ILE A 55 -5.31 -12.74 0.64
N THR A 56 -6.53 -12.41 0.18
CA THR A 56 -6.93 -12.73 -1.20
C THR A 56 -6.10 -12.02 -2.27
N LYS A 57 -5.38 -10.95 -1.93
CA LYS A 57 -4.43 -10.29 -2.84
C LYS A 57 -3.04 -10.91 -2.81
N TYR A 58 -2.73 -11.69 -1.76
CA TYR A 58 -1.49 -12.47 -1.63
C TYR A 58 -1.49 -13.72 -2.51
N GLU A 59 -2.65 -14.30 -2.83
CA GLU A 59 -2.74 -15.52 -3.64
C GLU A 59 -2.10 -15.38 -5.03
N TYR A 60 -1.92 -14.14 -5.50
CA TYR A 60 -1.25 -13.81 -6.76
C TYR A 60 0.08 -13.04 -6.57
N SER A 61 0.63 -13.05 -5.36
CA SER A 61 1.85 -12.32 -5.02
C SER A 61 3.11 -13.08 -5.41
N ASN A 62 4.16 -12.34 -5.79
CA ASN A 62 5.51 -12.89 -5.86
C ASN A 62 6.13 -12.92 -4.46
N GLU A 63 7.09 -13.80 -4.24
CA GLU A 63 7.80 -13.97 -2.95
C GLU A 63 8.38 -12.67 -2.37
N ARG A 64 8.67 -11.69 -3.23
CA ARG A 64 9.28 -10.40 -2.87
C ARG A 64 8.28 -9.25 -2.70
N ASP A 65 6.99 -9.53 -2.88
CA ASP A 65 5.96 -8.49 -2.81
C ASP A 65 5.60 -8.18 -1.36
N GLU A 66 5.70 -6.90 -1.00
CA GLU A 66 5.32 -6.39 0.31
C GLU A 66 4.02 -5.58 0.20
N TYR A 67 3.04 -5.94 1.02
CA TYR A 67 1.76 -5.28 1.08
C TYR A 67 1.67 -4.46 2.36
N VAL A 68 1.48 -3.16 2.20
CA VAL A 68 1.51 -2.20 3.29
C VAL A 68 0.18 -1.47 3.34
N LEU A 69 -0.61 -1.75 4.36
CA LEU A 69 -1.87 -1.07 4.61
C LEU A 69 -1.59 0.23 5.37
N PHE A 70 -2.04 1.37 4.81
CA PHE A 70 -1.91 2.67 5.47
C PHE A 70 -3.13 3.54 5.17
N GLY A 71 -3.87 3.90 6.22
CA GLY A 71 -5.17 4.55 6.10
C GLY A 71 -6.18 3.63 5.41
N ASP A 72 -6.80 4.13 4.35
CA ASP A 72 -7.83 3.48 3.53
C ASP A 72 -7.27 2.85 2.24
N LYS A 73 -5.96 2.57 2.20
CA LYS A 73 -5.27 2.14 0.98
C LYS A 73 -4.24 1.05 1.26
N LEU A 74 -4.10 0.14 0.31
CA LEU A 74 -3.10 -0.92 0.29
C LEU A 74 -2.01 -0.61 -0.73
N TYR A 75 -0.79 -0.42 -0.27
CA TYR A 75 0.35 -0.09 -1.12
C TYR A 75 1.15 -1.37 -1.38
N ILE A 76 1.52 -1.60 -2.64
CA ILE A 76 2.23 -2.81 -3.06
C ILE A 76 3.65 -2.42 -3.47
N PHE A 77 4.62 -3.05 -2.86
CA PHE A 77 6.04 -2.89 -3.13
C PHE A 77 6.64 -4.21 -3.57
N ASN A 78 7.78 -4.15 -4.26
CA ASN A 78 8.67 -5.28 -4.50
C ASN A 78 10.07 -4.86 -4.10
N ASN A 79 10.65 -5.46 -3.05
CA ASN A 79 11.97 -5.08 -2.50
C ASN A 79 12.17 -3.55 -2.41
N LYS A 80 11.32 -2.83 -1.66
CA LYS A 80 11.31 -1.35 -1.53
C LYS A 80 11.04 -0.56 -2.82
N THR A 81 10.61 -1.20 -3.91
CA THR A 81 10.14 -0.51 -5.12
C THR A 81 8.61 -0.47 -5.12
N MET A 82 8.01 0.71 -5.02
CA MET A 82 6.58 0.88 -5.07
C MET A 82 6.04 0.66 -6.49
N LEU A 83 5.13 -0.30 -6.62
CA LEU A 83 4.52 -0.69 -7.87
C LEU A 83 3.16 -0.02 -8.08
N THR A 84 2.28 -0.06 -7.06
CA THR A 84 0.91 0.46 -7.16
C THR A 84 0.27 0.68 -5.79
N VAL A 85 -0.93 1.25 -5.78
CA VAL A 85 -1.75 1.48 -4.57
C VAL A 85 -3.19 1.11 -4.86
N LEU A 86 -3.84 0.30 -4.04
CA LEU A 86 -5.23 -0.11 -4.20
C LEU A 86 -6.13 0.55 -3.14
N PRO A 87 -7.34 1.01 -3.49
CA PRO A 87 -8.31 1.41 -2.47
C PRO A 87 -8.74 0.18 -1.66
N THR A 88 -8.92 0.34 -0.35
CA THR A 88 -9.54 -0.72 0.46
C THR A 88 -11.03 -0.83 0.12
N PRO A 89 -11.62 -2.03 0.15
CA PRO A 89 -13.04 -2.20 -0.08
C PRO A 89 -13.84 -1.57 1.06
N ALA A 90 -14.99 -0.99 0.74
CA ALA A 90 -15.94 -0.66 1.79
C ALA A 90 -16.45 -1.96 2.44
N ARG A 91 -16.73 -1.90 3.75
CA ARG A 91 -17.18 -3.06 4.52
C ARG A 91 -18.44 -3.71 3.92
N SER A 92 -19.33 -2.92 3.33
CA SER A 92 -20.56 -3.36 2.65
C SER A 92 -20.33 -4.15 1.36
N TYR A 93 -19.18 -4.00 0.69
CA TYR A 93 -18.90 -4.72 -0.56
C TYR A 93 -18.41 -6.16 -0.33
N LEU A 94 -17.89 -6.45 0.86
CA LEU A 94 -17.43 -7.80 1.21
C LEU A 94 -18.56 -8.67 1.78
N TYR A 95 -19.62 -8.03 2.28
CA TYR A 95 -20.84 -8.65 2.76
C TYR A 95 -22.01 -7.82 2.23
N PRO A 96 -22.53 -8.11 1.02
CA PRO A 96 -23.74 -7.43 0.55
C PRO A 96 -24.84 -7.65 1.60
N ALA A 97 -25.56 -6.58 1.93
CA ALA A 97 -26.73 -6.70 2.79
C ALA A 97 -27.67 -7.74 2.17
N ALA A 98 -27.98 -8.78 2.94
CA ALA A 98 -28.93 -9.82 2.57
C ALA A 98 -30.34 -9.24 2.45
#